data_AF-A0A078L221-F1
#
_entry.id   AF-A0A078L221-F1
#
_cell.length_a   1.000
_cell.length_b   1.000
_cell.length_c   1.000
_cell.angle_alpha   90.00
_cell.angle_beta   90.00
_cell.angle_gamma   90.00
#
_symmetry.space_group_name_H-M   'P 1'
#
loop_
_entity.id
_entity.type
_entity.pdbx_description
1 polymer ?
#
loop_
_entity_poly.entity_id
_entity_poly.type
_entity_poly.pdbx_seq_one_letter_code
_entity_poly.pdbx_strand_id
1 'polypeptide(L)' 'MKKLIVIFLLLGSSVGFTASVTDLSAKWICTTNASTSDAAADKAADDKMANTQGSAAQSFAFAAQNCRDCTKITCEAKD' A
#
# COMPACT_ATOMS: atom_id res chain seq x y z
N MET A 1 -55.77 1.08 30.83
CA MET A 1 -54.88 2.26 30.75
C MET A 1 -53.56 1.95 31.43
N LYS A 2 -52.51 1.61 30.68
CA LYS A 2 -51.12 1.61 31.17
C LYS A 2 -50.23 1.85 29.95
N LYS A 3 -49.62 3.03 29.91
CA LYS A 3 -48.72 3.48 28.84
C LYS A 3 -47.39 2.74 29.01
N LEU A 4 -46.94 2.00 28.01
CA LEU A 4 -45.56 1.50 27.95
C LEU A 4 -44.91 2.08 26.71
N ILE A 5 -44.16 3.16 26.95
CA ILE A 5 -43.18 3.73 26.04
C ILE A 5 -42.05 2.70 25.96
N VAL A 6 -41.95 1.97 24.86
CA VAL A 6 -40.81 1.10 24.58
C VAL A 6 -39.91 1.86 23.62
N ILE A 7 -38.84 2.37 24.21
CA ILE A 7 -37.77 3.17 23.62
C ILE A 7 -37.17 2.41 22.43
N PHE A 8 -37.16 3.08 21.27
CA PHE A 8 -36.45 2.68 20.06
C PHE A 8 -34.94 2.66 20.36
N LEU A 9 -34.40 1.47 20.62
CA LEU A 9 -32.95 1.23 20.72
C LEU A 9 -32.45 0.80 19.34
N LEU A 10 -32.18 1.79 18.49
CA LEU A 10 -31.38 1.63 17.28
C LEU A 10 -29.93 1.36 17.71
N LEU A 11 -29.59 0.11 18.00
CA LEU A 11 -28.20 -0.33 18.04
C LEU A 11 -27.67 -0.34 16.61
N GLY A 12 -27.22 0.83 16.15
CA GLY A 12 -26.35 0.94 14.99
C GLY A 12 -25.00 0.34 15.35
N SER A 13 -24.77 -0.93 15.00
CA SER A 13 -23.46 -1.56 15.06
C SER A 13 -22.53 -0.85 14.07
N SER A 14 -21.70 0.06 14.57
CA SER A 14 -20.58 0.62 13.83
C SER A 14 -19.49 -0.44 13.70
N VAL A 15 -19.36 -1.01 12.50
CA VAL A 15 -18.17 -1.80 12.14
C VAL A 15 -17.00 -0.84 12.01
N GLY A 16 -16.18 -0.75 13.05
CA GLY A 16 -14.93 0.01 13.01
C GLY A 16 -13.87 -0.79 12.24
N PHE A 17 -13.59 -0.38 11.00
CA PHE A 17 -12.37 -0.83 10.32
C PHE A 17 -11.19 -0.17 11.04
N THR A 18 -10.32 -0.97 11.66
CA THR A 18 -9.05 -0.45 12.16
C THR A 18 -8.21 -0.07 10.93
N ALA A 19 -8.08 1.23 10.67
CA ALA A 19 -7.11 1.71 9.69
C ALA A 19 -5.73 1.44 10.30
N SER A 20 -5.06 0.39 9.83
CA SER A 20 -3.64 0.19 10.09
C SER A 20 -2.91 1.45 9.62
N VAL A 21 -2.40 2.25 10.56
CA VAL A 21 -1.66 3.47 10.25
C VAL A 21 -0.47 3.06 9.39
N THR A 22 -0.43 3.56 8.16
CA THR A 22 0.71 3.35 7.27
C THR A 22 1.91 4.10 7.86
N ASP A 23 2.90 3.35 8.34
CA ASP A 23 4.11 3.94 8.90
C ASP A 23 5.03 4.47 7.79
N LEU A 24 4.89 5.75 7.46
CA LEU A 24 5.74 6.43 6.48
C LEU A 24 7.18 6.65 6.97
N SER A 25 7.45 6.42 8.26
CA SER A 25 8.80 6.51 8.84
C SER A 25 9.59 5.21 8.74
N ALA A 26 8.92 4.08 8.47
CA ALA A 26 9.57 2.82 8.15
C ALA A 26 10.42 2.91 6.89
N LYS A 27 11.28 1.92 6.67
CA LYS A 27 11.98 1.77 5.40
C LYS A 27 11.05 1.07 4.42
N TRP A 28 10.93 1.60 3.21
CA TRP A 28 10.05 1.08 2.19
C TRP A 28 10.85 0.52 1.02
N ILE A 29 10.37 -0.58 0.47
CA ILE A 29 10.81 -1.12 -0.81
C ILE A 29 9.60 -1.09 -1.73
N CYS A 30 9.75 -0.48 -2.90
CA CYS A 30 8.72 -0.49 -3.92
C CYS A 30 9.22 -1.24 -5.15
N THR A 31 8.43 -2.22 -5.59
CA THR A 31 8.66 -2.98 -6.82
C THR A 31 7.55 -2.67 -7.81
N THR A 32 7.84 -2.82 -9.10
CA THR A 32 6.82 -2.75 -10.14
C THR A 32 6.43 -4.17 -10.54
N ASN A 33 5.21 -4.36 -11.03
CA ASN A 33 4.95 -5.53 -11.88
C ASN A 33 5.67 -5.26 -13.19
N ALA A 34 6.95 -5.60 -13.25
CA ALA A 34 7.67 -5.56 -14.50
C ALA A 34 6.91 -6.42 -15.49
N SER A 35 6.32 -5.77 -16.50
CA SER A 35 6.00 -6.42 -17.77
C SER A 35 7.20 -7.29 -18.09
N THR A 36 7.01 -8.60 -18.26
CA THR A 36 8.09 -9.58 -18.48
C THR A 36 8.99 -9.11 -19.62
N SER A 37 9.99 -8.32 -19.28
CA SER A 37 10.85 -7.64 -20.23
C SER A 37 12.16 -8.40 -20.20
N ASP A 38 12.55 -8.94 -21.33
CA ASP A 38 13.83 -9.64 -21.49
C ASP A 38 15.01 -8.67 -21.60
N ALA A 39 14.75 -7.35 -21.53
CA ALA A 39 15.79 -6.34 -21.52
C ALA A 39 16.55 -6.35 -20.19
N ALA A 40 17.85 -6.64 -20.25
CA ALA A 40 18.72 -6.70 -19.07
C ALA A 40 18.73 -5.41 -18.24
N ALA A 41 18.47 -4.26 -18.87
CA ALA A 41 18.39 -2.97 -18.18
C ALA A 41 17.16 -2.87 -17.25
N ASP A 42 16.03 -3.43 -17.67
CA ASP A 42 14.78 -3.41 -16.91
C ASP A 42 14.91 -4.36 -15.72
N LYS A 43 15.47 -5.55 -15.93
CA LYS A 43 15.75 -6.52 -14.86
C LYS A 43 16.72 -5.97 -13.81
N ALA A 44 17.75 -5.25 -14.24
CA ALA A 44 18.69 -4.61 -13.32
C ALA A 44 18.03 -3.49 -12.51
N ALA A 45 17.08 -2.75 -13.12
CA ALA A 45 16.30 -1.75 -12.41
C ALA A 45 15.38 -2.40 -11.37
N ASP A 46 14.72 -3.52 -11.71
CA ASP A 46 13.90 -4.31 -10.78
C ASP A 46 14.70 -4.88 -9.61
N ASP A 47 15.85 -5.49 -9.89
CA ASP A 47 16.73 -6.02 -8.86
C ASP A 47 17.23 -4.90 -7.94
N LYS A 48 17.54 -3.72 -8.51
CA LYS A 48 17.91 -2.55 -7.73
C LYS A 48 16.74 -2.05 -6.88
N MET A 49 15.52 -2.01 -7.42
CA MET A 49 14.30 -1.65 -6.68
C MET A 49 14.06 -2.58 -5.50
N ALA A 50 14.13 -3.90 -5.74
CA ALA A 50 13.89 -4.92 -4.72
C ALA A 50 14.90 -4.89 -3.56
N ASN A 51 16.10 -4.33 -3.79
CA ASN A 51 17.18 -4.27 -2.79
C ASN A 51 17.42 -2.86 -2.22
N THR A 52 16.78 -1.83 -2.78
CA THR A 52 16.95 -0.45 -2.32
C THR A 52 15.84 -0.06 -1.35
N GLN A 53 16.20 0.01 -0.07
CA GLN A 53 15.35 0.58 0.96
C GLN A 53 15.45 2.10 0.96
N GLY A 54 14.31 2.79 1.12
CA GLY A 54 14.24 4.24 1.21
C GLY A 54 13.05 4.70 2.03
N SER A 55 12.83 6.02 2.11
CA SER A 55 11.54 6.53 2.57
C SER A 55 10.43 6.12 1.60
N ALA A 56 9.17 6.07 2.07
CA ALA A 56 8.02 5.73 1.23
C ALA A 56 7.99 6.56 -0.08
N ALA A 57 8.25 7.86 0.01
CA ALA A 57 8.27 8.77 -1.13
C ALA A 57 9.42 8.47 -2.10
N GLN A 58 10.63 8.20 -1.60
CA GLN A 58 11.79 7.89 -2.45
C GLN A 58 11.63 6.56 -3.15
N SER A 59 11.19 5.52 -2.44
CA SER A 59 10.99 4.19 -2.99
C SER A 59 9.89 4.21 -4.05
N PHE A 60 8.80 4.93 -3.81
CA PHE A 60 7.74 5.12 -4.80
C PHE A 60 8.22 5.91 -6.02
N ALA A 61 8.92 7.03 -5.83
CA ALA A 61 9.44 7.85 -6.94
C ALA A 61 10.42 7.06 -7.81
N PHE A 62 11.28 6.25 -7.18
CA PHE A 62 12.20 5.37 -7.88
C PHE A 62 11.44 4.30 -8.69
N ALA A 63 10.44 3.66 -8.10
CA ALA A 63 9.60 2.70 -8.81
C ALA A 63 8.84 3.33 -9.98
N ALA A 64 8.24 4.51 -9.78
CA ALA A 64 7.53 5.25 -10.81
C ALA A 64 8.45 5.68 -11.96
N GLN A 65 9.69 6.08 -11.67
CA GLN A 65 10.67 6.46 -12.69
C GLN A 65 11.08 5.28 -13.58
N ASN A 66 11.16 4.08 -13.00
CA ASN A 66 11.47 2.85 -13.74
C ASN A 66 10.21 2.16 -14.27
N CYS A 67 9.02 2.76 -14.06
CA CYS A 67 7.77 2.20 -14.49
C CYS A 67 7.39 2.64 -15.91
N ARG A 68 7.89 1.91 -16.91
CA ARG A 68 7.58 2.15 -18.34
C ARG A 68 6.20 1.62 -18.74
N ASP A 69 5.92 0.36 -18.41
CA ASP A 69 4.71 -0.38 -18.84
C ASP A 69 3.98 -1.05 -17.66
N CYS A 70 4.32 -0.71 -16.43
CA CYS A 70 3.67 -1.31 -15.28
C CYS A 70 2.30 -0.69 -15.02
N THR A 71 1.34 -1.56 -14.74
CA THR A 71 0.00 -1.18 -14.30
C THR A 71 -0.12 -1.13 -12.78
N LYS A 72 0.92 -1.63 -12.07
CA LYS A 72 0.92 -1.76 -10.62
C LYS A 72 2.32 -1.54 -10.05
N ILE A 73 2.37 -0.71 -9.01
CA ILE A 73 3.51 -0.56 -8.10
C ILE A 73 3.10 -1.18 -6.76
N THR A 74 3.96 -2.02 -6.19
CA THR A 74 3.76 -2.64 -4.89
C THR A 74 4.82 -2.10 -3.94
N CYS A 75 4.41 -1.45 -2.86
CA CYS A 75 5.31 -0.92 -1.84
C CYS A 75 5.08 -1.66 -0.53
N GLU A 76 6.17 -2.16 0.05
CA GLU A 76 6.17 -2.86 1.33
C GLU A 76 7.10 -2.16 2.30
N ALA A 77 6.60 -1.93 3.52
CA ALA A 77 7.46 -1.55 4.64
C ALA A 77 8.35 -2.76 4.99
N LYS A 78 9.63 -2.49 5.22
CA LYS A 78 10.60 -3.38 5.82
C LYS A 78 10.97 -2.81 7.18
N ASP A 79 10.88 -3.68 8.20
CA ASP A 79 11.40 -3.41 9.54
C ASP A 79 12.90 -3.07 9.53
#